data_AF-A0A6B3IFU4-F1
#
_entry.id   AF-A0A6B3IFU4-F1
#
_cell.length_a   1.000
_cell.length_b   1.000
_cell.length_c   1.000
_cell.angle_alpha   90.00
_cell.angle_beta   90.00
_cell.angle_gamma   90.00
#
_symmetry.space_group_name_H-M   'P 1'
#
loop_
_entity.id
_entity.type
_entity.pdbx_description
1 polymer ?
#
loop_
_entity_poly.entity_id
_entity_poly.type
_entity_poly.pdbx_seq_one_letter_code
_entity_poly.pdbx_strand_id
1 'polypeptide(L)'
;LRVAGRTAGERQVLAAAEQVVVALRSVFACDPRPAAMRAPVPVAGGRLLPGCDNLADVLLRTRTECAIRHGLLVSAVREAALRPVHDVLAELRPGGAVEAVLDRGAGPRTPLARLGDGELRHLALALVLLTGPGVLEVDPAAEVPGAYQCLTVLADGLDRDLDARQLRGLVALAGRAVEHGHIRLIGAVRDAGEGAGADPAAVPGATVVDLTPDGAGNG
;
A
#
# COMPACT_ATOMS: atom_id res chain seq x y z
N LEU A 1 19.14 -0.97 24.77
CA LEU A 1 19.95 0.17 25.27
C LEU A 1 19.20 0.82 26.44
N ARG A 2 19.85 1.17 27.55
CA ARG A 2 19.25 2.01 28.61
C ARG A 2 20.14 3.24 28.79
N VAL A 3 19.61 4.42 28.47
CA VAL A 3 20.29 5.71 28.60
C VAL A 3 19.57 6.50 29.70
N ALA A 4 20.30 7.02 30.69
CA ALA A 4 19.71 7.58 31.91
C ALA A 4 19.27 9.05 31.80
N GLY A 5 19.65 9.77 30.74
CA GLY A 5 19.28 11.16 30.50
C GLY A 5 19.93 12.18 31.47
N ARG A 6 20.98 11.78 32.19
CA ARG A 6 21.60 12.61 33.23
C ARG A 6 22.58 13.62 32.65
N THR A 7 23.28 13.27 31.59
CA THR A 7 24.19 14.19 30.89
C THR A 7 23.53 14.89 29.70
N ALA A 8 24.11 16.00 29.24
CA ALA A 8 23.63 16.69 28.04
C ALA A 8 23.69 15.78 26.79
N GLY A 9 24.75 14.99 26.64
CA GLY A 9 24.87 14.00 25.56
C GLY A 9 23.83 12.90 25.66
N GLU A 10 23.55 12.38 26.85
CA GLU A 10 22.50 11.37 27.07
C GLU A 10 21.10 11.90 26.74
N ARG A 11 20.79 13.16 27.07
CA ARG A 11 19.53 13.80 26.69
C ARG A 11 19.40 13.98 25.18
N GLN A 12 20.49 14.33 24.49
CA GLN A 12 20.49 14.48 23.04
C GLN A 12 20.26 13.14 22.33
N VAL A 13 20.87 12.06 22.82
CA VAL A 13 20.61 10.70 22.31
C VAL A 13 19.17 10.30 22.54
N LEU A 14 18.61 10.57 23.73
CA LEU A 14 17.22 10.23 24.03
C LEU A 14 16.24 11.01 23.15
N ALA A 15 16.48 12.32 22.96
CA ALA A 15 15.68 13.15 22.07
C ALA A 15 15.74 12.66 20.62
N ALA A 16 16.94 12.32 20.11
CA ALA A 16 17.09 11.75 18.78
C ALA A 16 16.36 10.40 18.63
N ALA A 17 16.48 9.52 19.63
CA ALA A 17 15.79 8.24 19.65
C ALA A 17 14.26 8.41 19.68
N GLU A 18 13.76 9.37 20.44
CA GLU A 18 12.33 9.72 20.48
C GLU A 18 11.83 10.19 19.11
N GLN A 19 12.56 11.08 18.44
CA GLN A 19 12.20 11.53 17.08
C GLN A 19 12.17 10.37 16.08
N VAL A 20 13.12 9.45 16.16
CA VAL A 20 13.14 8.24 15.31
C VAL A 20 11.94 7.34 15.60
N VAL A 21 11.63 7.09 16.87
CA VAL A 21 10.47 6.25 17.24
C VAL A 21 9.16 6.88 16.79
N VAL A 22 9.00 8.20 16.95
CA VAL A 22 7.82 8.93 16.46
C VAL A 22 7.69 8.79 14.94
N ALA A 23 8.79 8.96 14.19
CA ALA A 23 8.78 8.78 12.74
C ALA A 23 8.44 7.34 12.32
N LEU A 24 8.95 6.33 13.02
CA LEU A 24 8.71 4.92 12.72
C LEU A 24 7.29 4.45 13.09
N ARG A 25 6.62 5.07 14.06
CA ARG A 25 5.23 4.76 14.42
C ARG A 25 4.26 5.04 13.28
N SER A 26 4.59 5.99 12.41
CA SER A 26 3.85 6.32 11.20
C SER A 26 4.29 5.51 9.97
N VAL A 27 4.97 4.38 10.16
CA VAL A 27 5.29 3.43 9.09
C VAL A 27 4.24 2.33 9.04
N PHE A 28 3.56 2.22 7.89
CA PHE A 28 2.70 1.09 7.57
C PHE A 28 3.48 0.09 6.71
N ALA A 29 3.92 -1.01 7.33
CA ALA A 29 4.61 -2.11 6.64
C ALA A 29 3.58 -2.96 5.88
N CYS A 30 3.35 -2.63 4.61
CA CYS A 30 2.40 -3.30 3.75
C CYS A 30 3.01 -4.55 3.12
N ASP A 31 2.40 -5.70 3.40
CA ASP A 31 2.80 -6.99 2.84
C ASP A 31 1.56 -7.78 2.40
N PRO A 32 0.89 -7.43 1.28
CA PRO A 32 -0.33 -8.11 0.88
C PRO A 32 -0.11 -9.61 0.68
N ARG A 33 -0.99 -10.43 1.28
CA ARG A 33 -0.94 -11.89 1.25
C ARG A 33 -2.09 -12.45 0.42
N PRO A 34 -1.90 -12.67 -0.90
CA PRO A 34 -2.95 -13.14 -1.79
C PRO A 34 -3.74 -14.33 -1.27
N ALA A 35 -3.08 -15.31 -0.64
CA ALA A 35 -3.76 -16.48 -0.07
C ALA A 35 -4.82 -16.11 0.99
N ALA A 36 -4.55 -15.13 1.84
CA ALA A 36 -5.46 -14.69 2.90
C ALA A 36 -6.55 -13.73 2.40
N MET A 37 -6.26 -12.96 1.35
CA MET A 37 -7.19 -11.98 0.75
C MET A 37 -8.36 -12.60 -0.02
N ARG A 38 -8.27 -13.89 -0.36
CA ARG A 38 -9.24 -14.59 -1.22
C ARG A 38 -10.52 -14.99 -0.48
N ALA A 39 -10.44 -15.20 0.83
CA ALA A 39 -11.57 -15.68 1.62
C ALA A 39 -12.52 -14.53 1.97
N PRO A 40 -13.84 -14.79 2.05
CA PRO A 40 -14.75 -13.86 2.70
C PRO A 40 -14.35 -13.60 4.16
N VAL A 41 -14.52 -12.38 4.63
CA VAL A 41 -14.10 -11.94 5.97
C VAL A 41 -15.29 -11.40 6.77
N PRO A 42 -15.28 -11.38 8.10
CA PRO A 42 -16.33 -10.71 8.86
C PRO A 42 -16.33 -9.21 8.59
N VAL A 43 -17.51 -8.59 8.63
CA VAL A 43 -17.64 -7.13 8.68
C VAL A 43 -17.26 -6.67 10.08
N ALA A 44 -16.09 -6.05 10.23
CA ALA A 44 -15.56 -5.62 11.52
C ALA A 44 -15.44 -4.10 11.62
N GLY A 45 -15.47 -3.37 10.49
CA GLY A 45 -15.29 -1.93 10.48
C GLY A 45 -13.88 -1.51 10.92
N GLY A 46 -12.92 -2.42 10.85
CA GLY A 46 -11.54 -2.21 11.28
C GLY A 46 -10.69 -1.40 10.28
N ARG A 47 -9.45 -1.11 10.65
CA ARG A 47 -8.45 -0.56 9.72
C ARG A 47 -7.86 -1.69 8.85
N LEU A 48 -7.33 -1.35 7.68
CA LEU A 48 -6.68 -2.31 6.78
C LEU A 48 -5.44 -2.88 7.46
N LEU A 49 -5.38 -4.20 7.57
CA LEU A 49 -4.27 -4.91 8.18
C LEU A 49 -3.03 -4.88 7.26
N PRO A 50 -1.80 -4.97 7.81
CA PRO A 50 -0.55 -5.08 7.04
C PRO A 50 -0.57 -6.17 5.95
N GLY A 51 -1.19 -7.32 6.23
CA GLY A 51 -1.36 -8.44 5.30
C GLY A 51 -2.46 -8.25 4.25
N CYS A 52 -3.26 -7.18 4.38
CA CYS A 52 -4.47 -6.90 3.62
C CYS A 52 -5.52 -8.02 3.69
N ASP A 53 -5.49 -8.87 4.72
CA ASP A 53 -6.37 -10.03 4.86
C ASP A 53 -7.85 -9.62 4.94
N ASN A 54 -8.13 -8.45 5.53
CA ASN A 54 -9.47 -7.86 5.65
C ASN A 54 -9.85 -6.92 4.49
N LEU A 55 -9.22 -7.05 3.32
CA LEU A 55 -9.44 -6.17 2.16
C LEU A 55 -10.93 -6.00 1.81
N ALA A 56 -11.72 -7.07 1.84
CA ALA A 56 -13.13 -7.00 1.47
C ALA A 56 -13.97 -6.12 2.42
N ASP A 57 -13.68 -6.12 3.72
CA ASP A 57 -14.32 -5.24 4.70
C ASP A 57 -13.97 -3.77 4.45
N VAL A 58 -12.69 -3.49 4.16
CA VAL A 58 -12.22 -2.12 3.88
C VAL A 58 -12.78 -1.60 2.55
N LEU A 59 -12.90 -2.44 1.52
CA LEU A 59 -13.53 -2.08 0.25
C LEU A 59 -15.02 -1.72 0.44
N LEU A 60 -15.74 -2.50 1.24
CA LEU A 60 -17.15 -2.25 1.56
C LEU A 60 -17.35 -0.84 2.13
N ARG A 61 -16.48 -0.45 3.08
CA ARG A 61 -16.54 0.86 3.74
C ARG A 61 -15.99 1.99 2.87
N THR A 62 -14.90 1.75 2.13
CA THR A 62 -14.28 2.78 1.28
C THR A 62 -15.27 3.34 0.26
N ARG A 63 -16.11 2.47 -0.32
CA ARG A 63 -17.14 2.87 -1.28
C ARG A 63 -18.17 3.84 -0.68
N THR A 64 -18.56 3.64 0.57
CA THR A 64 -19.57 4.46 1.25
C THR A 64 -18.98 5.73 1.84
N GLU A 65 -17.74 5.69 2.32
CA GLU A 65 -17.06 6.82 2.95
C GLU A 65 -16.52 7.85 1.96
N CYS A 66 -16.05 7.43 0.77
CA CYS A 66 -15.44 8.35 -0.18
C CYS A 66 -15.54 7.87 -1.63
N ALA A 67 -16.54 8.38 -2.36
CA ALA A 67 -16.74 8.07 -3.77
C ALA A 67 -15.54 8.45 -4.67
N ILE A 68 -14.83 9.54 -4.35
CA ILE A 68 -13.63 9.96 -5.09
C ILE A 68 -12.53 8.91 -4.95
N ARG A 69 -12.23 8.48 -3.71
CA ARG A 69 -11.21 7.45 -3.44
C ARG A 69 -11.57 6.13 -4.11
N HIS A 70 -12.83 5.73 -4.03
CA HIS A 70 -13.33 4.55 -4.72
C HIS A 70 -13.13 4.64 -6.23
N GLY A 71 -13.48 5.78 -6.84
CA GLY A 71 -13.26 6.02 -8.26
C GLY A 71 -11.79 5.94 -8.67
N LEU A 72 -10.89 6.52 -7.88
CA LEU A 72 -9.44 6.44 -8.11
C LEU A 72 -8.92 5.00 -8.02
N LEU A 73 -9.42 4.22 -7.06
CA LEU A 73 -9.06 2.80 -6.92
C LEU A 73 -9.52 2.00 -8.14
N VAL A 74 -10.75 2.20 -8.58
CA VAL A 74 -11.30 1.53 -9.77
C VAL A 74 -10.48 1.89 -11.01
N SER A 75 -10.07 3.15 -11.18
CA SER A 75 -9.20 3.58 -12.27
C SER A 75 -7.82 2.90 -12.22
N ALA A 76 -7.18 2.84 -11.05
CA ALA A 76 -5.89 2.19 -10.88
C ALA A 76 -5.95 0.68 -11.17
N VAL A 77 -7.06 0.02 -10.81
CA VAL A 77 -7.28 -1.41 -11.10
C VAL A 77 -7.57 -1.62 -12.58
N ARG A 78 -8.32 -0.73 -13.23
CA ARG A 78 -8.60 -0.79 -14.68
C ARG A 78 -7.33 -0.69 -15.51
N GLU A 79 -6.47 0.28 -15.21
CA GLU A 79 -5.18 0.48 -15.91
C GLU A 79 -4.29 -0.76 -15.80
N ALA A 80 -4.38 -1.48 -14.68
CA ALA A 80 -3.60 -2.66 -14.36
C ALA A 80 -4.32 -4.00 -14.60
N ALA A 81 -5.52 -4.01 -15.20
CA ALA A 81 -6.23 -5.24 -15.54
C ALA A 81 -5.98 -5.72 -16.97
N LEU A 82 -5.78 -7.03 -17.16
CA LEU A 82 -5.71 -7.66 -18.50
C LEU A 82 -7.08 -7.82 -19.16
N ARG A 83 -8.13 -7.85 -18.34
CA ARG A 83 -9.53 -7.96 -18.77
C ARG A 83 -10.29 -6.73 -18.26
N PRO A 84 -11.36 -6.29 -18.95
CA PRO A 84 -12.15 -5.15 -18.51
C PRO A 84 -12.55 -5.24 -17.04
N VAL A 85 -12.48 -4.11 -16.34
CA VAL A 85 -12.97 -3.95 -14.97
C VAL A 85 -13.89 -2.74 -14.96
N HIS A 86 -15.14 -2.91 -14.59
CA HIS A 86 -16.10 -1.82 -14.47
C HIS A 86 -16.19 -1.30 -13.03
N ASP A 87 -15.98 -2.13 -12.03
CA ASP A 87 -15.99 -1.71 -10.64
C ASP A 87 -15.25 -2.74 -9.77
N VAL A 88 -14.84 -2.32 -8.58
CA VAL A 88 -14.32 -3.18 -7.51
C VAL A 88 -15.31 -3.09 -6.38
N LEU A 89 -15.90 -4.20 -5.96
CA LEU A 89 -17.03 -4.22 -5.04
C LEU A 89 -16.77 -5.14 -3.87
N ALA A 90 -17.58 -4.96 -2.82
CA ALA A 90 -17.68 -5.87 -1.72
C ALA A 90 -19.16 -6.19 -1.48
N GLU A 91 -19.48 -7.47 -1.32
CA GLU A 91 -20.83 -8.00 -1.21
C GLU A 91 -21.00 -8.75 0.11
N LEU A 92 -22.08 -8.44 0.85
CA LEU A 92 -22.45 -9.25 2.00
C LEU A 92 -22.92 -10.63 1.54
N ARG A 93 -22.33 -11.65 2.14
CA ARG A 93 -22.72 -13.05 2.02
C ARG A 93 -23.80 -13.40 3.06
N PRO A 94 -24.64 -14.41 2.79
CA PRO A 94 -25.44 -15.05 3.83
C PRO A 94 -24.53 -15.48 4.99
N GLY A 95 -24.86 -15.08 6.21
CA GLY A 95 -24.03 -15.31 7.40
C GLY A 95 -23.16 -14.12 7.84
N GLY A 96 -23.25 -12.97 7.15
CA GLY A 96 -22.65 -11.71 7.63
C GLY A 96 -21.17 -11.50 7.27
N ALA A 97 -20.56 -12.44 6.56
CA ALA A 97 -19.25 -12.23 5.94
C ALA A 97 -19.38 -11.33 4.71
N VAL A 98 -18.29 -10.69 4.31
CA VAL A 98 -18.18 -9.88 3.10
C VAL A 98 -17.14 -10.50 2.16
N GLU A 99 -17.51 -10.59 0.89
CA GLU A 99 -16.65 -11.07 -0.19
C GLU A 99 -16.39 -9.92 -1.16
N ALA A 100 -15.13 -9.71 -1.54
CA ALA A 100 -14.81 -8.74 -2.57
C ALA A 100 -14.88 -9.38 -3.96
N VAL A 101 -15.35 -8.59 -4.93
CA VAL A 101 -15.58 -9.03 -6.30
C VAL A 101 -15.19 -7.94 -7.30
N LEU A 102 -14.81 -8.34 -8.52
CA LEU A 102 -14.65 -7.44 -9.65
C LEU A 102 -15.89 -7.48 -10.52
N ASP A 103 -16.44 -6.31 -10.82
CA ASP A 103 -17.43 -6.16 -11.87
C ASP A 103 -16.70 -6.14 -13.23
N ARG A 104 -17.09 -7.05 -14.13
CA ARG A 104 -16.53 -7.22 -15.47
C ARG A 104 -17.48 -6.70 -16.56
N GLY A 105 -18.57 -6.03 -16.19
CA GLY A 105 -19.58 -5.51 -17.10
C GLY A 105 -20.71 -6.52 -17.29
N ALA A 106 -20.97 -6.90 -18.54
CA ALA A 106 -22.01 -7.88 -18.84
C ALA A 106 -21.58 -9.30 -18.38
N GLY A 107 -22.12 -9.76 -17.27
CA GLY A 107 -21.89 -11.12 -16.76
C GLY A 107 -21.85 -11.22 -15.24
N PRO A 108 -21.54 -12.41 -14.70
CA PRO A 108 -21.35 -12.58 -13.27
C PRO A 108 -20.10 -11.81 -12.80
N ARG A 109 -20.21 -11.21 -11.61
CA ARG A 109 -19.06 -10.62 -10.92
C ARG A 109 -18.03 -11.70 -10.60
N THR A 110 -16.75 -11.34 -10.68
CA THR A 110 -15.63 -12.26 -10.46
C THR A 110 -15.14 -12.15 -9.02
N PRO A 111 -15.26 -13.19 -8.17
CA PRO A 111 -14.72 -13.15 -6.81
C PRO A 111 -13.20 -12.96 -6.79
N LEU A 112 -12.68 -12.26 -5.78
CA LEU A 112 -11.24 -12.11 -5.56
C LEU A 112 -10.53 -13.48 -5.45
N ALA A 113 -11.23 -14.50 -4.96
CA ALA A 113 -10.79 -15.90 -4.94
C ALA A 113 -10.28 -16.43 -6.30
N ARG A 114 -10.70 -15.83 -7.42
CA ARG A 114 -10.35 -16.23 -8.79
C ARG A 114 -9.25 -15.39 -9.45
N LEU A 115 -8.76 -14.34 -8.79
CA LEU A 115 -7.72 -13.47 -9.34
C LEU A 115 -6.32 -14.08 -9.19
N GLY A 116 -5.35 -13.64 -9.99
CA GLY A 116 -3.95 -13.97 -9.78
C GLY A 116 -3.36 -13.27 -8.54
N ASP A 117 -2.23 -13.75 -8.06
CA ASP A 117 -1.53 -13.16 -6.90
C ASP A 117 -1.10 -11.72 -7.21
N GLY A 118 -0.60 -11.44 -8.42
CA GLY A 118 -0.28 -10.09 -8.86
C GLY A 118 -1.49 -9.15 -8.93
N GLU A 119 -2.65 -9.64 -9.40
CA GLU A 119 -3.90 -8.85 -9.41
C GLU A 119 -4.32 -8.46 -7.99
N LEU A 120 -4.20 -9.40 -7.03
CA LEU A 120 -4.53 -9.16 -5.63
C LEU A 120 -3.54 -8.18 -4.98
N ARG A 121 -2.24 -8.38 -5.17
CA ARG A 121 -1.20 -7.47 -4.64
C ARG A 121 -1.36 -6.06 -5.20
N HIS A 122 -1.60 -5.94 -6.51
CA HIS A 122 -1.85 -4.65 -7.16
C HIS A 122 -3.04 -3.93 -6.53
N LEU A 123 -4.17 -4.61 -6.37
CA LEU A 123 -5.38 -4.05 -5.77
C LEU A 123 -5.14 -3.57 -4.34
N ALA A 124 -4.48 -4.39 -3.52
CA ALA A 124 -4.18 -4.05 -2.13
C ALA A 124 -3.23 -2.85 -2.02
N LEU A 125 -2.12 -2.84 -2.77
CA LEU A 125 -1.17 -1.73 -2.78
C LEU A 125 -1.81 -0.44 -3.29
N ALA A 126 -2.65 -0.52 -4.32
CA ALA A 126 -3.38 0.63 -4.84
C ALA A 126 -4.34 1.21 -3.80
N LEU A 127 -5.06 0.36 -3.05
CA LEU A 127 -5.91 0.80 -1.95
C LEU A 127 -5.08 1.52 -0.89
N VAL A 128 -3.96 0.93 -0.45
CA VAL A 128 -3.06 1.51 0.56
C VAL A 128 -2.58 2.90 0.14
N LEU A 129 -2.09 3.06 -1.09
CA LEU A 129 -1.61 4.33 -1.64
C LEU A 129 -2.71 5.40 -1.78
N LEU A 130 -3.98 5.00 -1.85
CA LEU A 130 -5.13 5.91 -1.93
C LEU A 130 -5.77 6.20 -0.56
N THR A 131 -5.29 5.55 0.49
CA THR A 131 -5.85 5.64 1.83
C THR A 131 -4.90 6.33 2.80
N GLY A 132 -5.43 7.27 3.57
CA GLY A 132 -4.69 7.92 4.64
C GLY A 132 -4.63 7.09 5.94
N PRO A 133 -3.94 7.59 6.97
CA PRO A 133 -3.73 6.87 8.23
C PRO A 133 -5.02 6.47 8.96
N GLY A 134 -6.14 7.18 8.73
CA GLY A 134 -7.45 6.81 9.31
C GLY A 134 -8.03 5.47 8.81
N VAL A 135 -7.52 4.94 7.69
CA VAL A 135 -7.97 3.67 7.12
C VAL A 135 -6.96 2.53 7.36
N LEU A 136 -5.68 2.84 7.58
CA LEU A 136 -4.62 1.85 7.74
C LEU A 136 -4.35 1.53 9.20
N GLU A 137 -4.01 0.28 9.52
CA GLU A 137 -3.63 -0.11 10.88
C GLU A 137 -2.24 0.43 11.25
N VAL A 138 -2.16 1.74 11.47
CA VAL A 138 -0.96 2.49 11.81
C VAL A 138 -1.27 3.50 12.91
N ASP A 139 -0.26 3.84 13.70
CA ASP A 139 -0.36 4.90 14.70
C ASP A 139 -0.07 6.26 14.03
N PRO A 140 -1.05 7.18 13.95
CA PRO A 140 -0.86 8.46 13.26
C PRO A 140 0.10 9.41 13.98
N ALA A 141 0.68 9.04 15.13
CA ALA A 141 1.49 9.91 15.98
C ALA A 141 0.71 11.21 16.31
N ALA A 142 -0.39 11.05 17.06
CA ALA A 142 -1.35 12.13 17.36
C ALA A 142 -0.72 13.36 18.05
N GLU A 143 0.45 13.18 18.67
CA GLU A 143 1.28 14.25 19.23
C GLU A 143 1.86 15.22 18.18
N VAL A 144 1.91 14.82 16.90
CA VAL A 144 2.38 15.64 15.78
C VAL A 144 1.18 16.36 15.15
N PRO A 145 1.23 17.68 14.87
CA PRO A 145 0.16 18.34 14.14
C PRO A 145 -0.11 17.69 12.79
N GLY A 146 -1.37 17.51 12.41
CA GLY A 146 -1.76 16.77 11.20
C GLY A 146 -1.11 17.26 9.90
N ALA A 147 -0.78 18.56 9.81
CA ALA A 147 -0.06 19.13 8.67
C ALA A 147 1.38 18.59 8.48
N TYR A 148 1.96 17.98 9.52
CA TYR A 148 3.29 17.36 9.51
C TYR A 148 3.23 15.84 9.60
N GLN A 149 2.04 15.25 9.77
CA GLN A 149 1.86 13.81 9.74
C GLN A 149 1.99 13.34 8.28
N CYS A 150 3.06 12.62 7.99
CA CYS A 150 3.25 11.97 6.69
C CYS A 150 3.36 10.47 6.92
N LEU A 151 2.40 9.72 6.39
CA LEU A 151 2.39 8.26 6.46
C LEU A 151 3.51 7.71 5.58
N THR A 152 4.36 6.83 6.10
CA THR A 152 5.31 6.08 5.27
C THR A 152 4.78 4.69 5.01
N VAL A 153 4.50 4.37 3.76
CA VAL A 153 4.20 3.00 3.32
C VAL A 153 5.52 2.30 3.02
N LEU A 154 5.77 1.19 3.69
CA LEU A 154 6.92 0.33 3.45
C LEU A 154 6.44 -0.96 2.79
N ALA A 155 6.94 -1.27 1.59
CA ALA A 155 6.59 -2.48 0.86
C ALA A 155 7.86 -3.28 0.50
N ASP A 156 8.11 -4.35 1.24
CA ASP A 156 9.24 -5.26 0.93
C ASP A 156 8.85 -6.24 -0.19
N GLY A 157 9.61 -6.20 -1.29
CA GLY A 157 9.26 -6.87 -2.55
C GLY A 157 8.02 -6.26 -3.20
N LEU A 158 8.04 -4.94 -3.45
CA LEU A 158 6.98 -4.19 -4.12
C LEU A 158 6.60 -4.82 -5.48
N ASP A 159 7.58 -5.35 -6.21
CA ASP A 159 7.45 -5.99 -7.52
C ASP A 159 7.05 -7.46 -7.46
N ARG A 160 7.00 -8.07 -6.28
CA ARG A 160 6.70 -9.50 -6.11
C ARG A 160 5.35 -9.85 -6.74
N ASP A 161 5.34 -10.87 -7.58
CA ASP A 161 4.21 -11.41 -8.34
C ASP A 161 3.52 -10.42 -9.30
N LEU A 162 4.02 -9.18 -9.43
CA LEU A 162 3.47 -8.18 -10.34
C LEU A 162 4.06 -8.33 -11.74
N ASP A 163 3.21 -8.17 -12.74
CA ASP A 163 3.69 -7.91 -14.10
C ASP A 163 4.21 -6.47 -14.24
N ALA A 164 5.00 -6.20 -15.28
CA ALA A 164 5.61 -4.88 -15.48
C ALA A 164 4.59 -3.74 -15.62
N ARG A 165 3.36 -4.02 -16.08
CA ARG A 165 2.30 -3.03 -16.25
C ARG A 165 1.61 -2.72 -14.93
N GLN A 166 1.38 -3.73 -14.09
CA GLN A 166 0.90 -3.56 -12.72
C GLN A 166 1.89 -2.73 -11.91
N LEU A 167 3.19 -3.08 -11.97
CA LEU A 167 4.24 -2.32 -11.29
C LEU A 167 4.29 -0.86 -11.75
N ARG A 168 4.35 -0.60 -13.06
CA ARG A 168 4.31 0.79 -13.60
C ARG A 168 3.08 1.56 -13.13
N GLY A 169 1.91 0.93 -13.15
CA GLY A 169 0.67 1.53 -12.67
C GLY A 169 0.75 1.92 -11.18
N LEU A 170 1.35 1.07 -10.34
CA LEU A 170 1.56 1.37 -8.93
C LEU A 170 2.57 2.49 -8.70
N VAL A 171 3.72 2.49 -9.39
CA VAL A 171 4.72 3.56 -9.21
C VAL A 171 4.15 4.91 -9.66
N ALA A 172 3.40 4.94 -10.77
CA ALA A 172 2.70 6.14 -11.23
C ALA A 172 1.62 6.61 -10.23
N LEU A 173 0.87 5.68 -9.64
CA LEU A 173 -0.11 5.98 -8.59
C LEU A 173 0.57 6.53 -7.34
N ALA A 174 1.69 5.94 -6.94
CA ALA A 174 2.48 6.38 -5.79
C ALA A 174 3.01 7.80 -6.01
N GLY A 175 3.53 8.13 -7.20
CA GLY A 175 3.95 9.50 -7.54
C GLY A 175 2.83 10.52 -7.31
N ARG A 176 1.63 10.25 -7.84
CA ARG A 176 0.45 11.09 -7.60
C ARG A 176 0.08 11.18 -6.11
N ALA A 177 0.10 10.07 -5.38
CA ALA A 177 -0.22 10.06 -3.96
C ALA A 177 0.78 10.87 -3.12
N VAL A 178 2.06 10.82 -3.48
CA VAL A 178 3.15 11.59 -2.85
C VAL A 178 3.02 13.07 -3.15
N GLU A 179 2.66 13.47 -4.37
CA GLU A 179 2.42 14.87 -4.75
C GLU A 179 1.32 15.54 -3.91
N HIS A 180 0.31 14.76 -3.48
CA HIS A 180 -0.74 15.25 -2.58
C HIS A 180 -0.25 15.43 -1.12
N GLY A 181 0.98 15.02 -0.79
CA GLY A 181 1.70 15.38 0.44
C GLY A 181 1.38 14.53 1.68
N HIS A 182 0.53 13.51 1.56
CA HIS A 182 0.06 12.73 2.72
C HIS A 182 0.75 11.38 2.92
N ILE A 183 1.49 10.91 1.92
CA ILE A 183 2.10 9.57 1.90
C ILE A 183 3.53 9.67 1.33
N ARG A 184 4.44 8.87 1.88
CA ARG A 184 5.74 8.49 1.29
C ARG A 184 5.73 7.00 1.03
N LEU A 185 6.35 6.56 -0.07
CA LEU A 185 6.53 5.13 -0.36
C LEU A 185 8.02 4.77 -0.30
N ILE A 186 8.33 3.70 0.42
CA ILE A 186 9.61 3.00 0.37
C ILE A 186 9.31 1.58 -0.08
N GLY A 187 9.87 1.17 -1.21
CA GLY A 187 9.66 -0.16 -1.78
C GLY A 187 10.99 -0.83 -2.12
N ALA A 188 11.15 -2.09 -1.73
CA ALA A 188 12.25 -2.92 -2.24
C ALA A 188 11.78 -3.62 -3.52
N VAL A 189 12.61 -3.63 -4.56
CA VAL A 189 12.35 -4.33 -5.82
C VAL A 189 13.50 -5.27 -6.13
N ARG A 190 13.22 -6.39 -6.80
CA ARG A 190 14.23 -7.35 -7.26
C ARG A 190 14.81 -6.97 -8.61
N ASP A 191 13.97 -6.45 -9.50
CA ASP A 191 14.38 -5.96 -10.81
C ASP A 191 13.92 -4.51 -10.96
N ALA A 192 14.88 -3.59 -10.90
CA ALA A 192 14.62 -2.17 -11.03
C ALA A 192 14.33 -1.74 -12.48
N GLY A 193 14.33 -2.64 -13.47
CA GLY A 193 14.21 -2.37 -14.91
C GLY A 193 12.97 -1.56 -15.36
N GLU A 194 12.59 -1.65 -16.63
CA GLU A 194 11.55 -0.79 -17.25
C GLU A 194 10.20 -0.76 -16.50
N GLY A 195 9.92 -1.75 -15.65
CA GLY A 195 8.72 -1.81 -14.81
C GLY A 195 8.74 -0.95 -13.54
N ALA A 196 9.90 -0.82 -12.89
CA ALA A 196 10.04 -0.21 -11.55
C ALA A 196 10.55 1.24 -11.59
N GLY A 197 11.02 1.71 -12.76
CA GLY A 197 11.51 3.08 -12.92
C GLY A 197 13.03 3.22 -12.83
N ALA A 198 13.83 2.25 -13.31
CA ALA A 198 15.25 2.49 -13.59
C ALA A 198 15.49 3.64 -14.58
N ASP A 199 14.47 4.08 -15.32
CA ASP A 199 14.49 5.38 -15.97
C ASP A 199 13.97 6.46 -15.00
N PRO A 200 14.83 7.34 -14.46
CA PRO A 200 14.41 8.45 -13.60
C PRO A 200 13.48 9.46 -14.31
N ALA A 201 13.32 9.39 -15.63
CA ALA A 201 12.31 10.16 -16.36
C ALA A 201 10.89 9.58 -16.26
N ALA A 202 10.73 8.32 -15.84
CA ALA A 202 9.43 7.63 -15.83
C ALA A 202 8.51 8.09 -14.69
N VAL A 203 9.05 8.49 -13.53
CA VAL A 203 8.27 9.00 -12.39
C VAL A 203 9.00 10.16 -11.69
N PRO A 204 8.59 11.42 -11.94
CA PRO A 204 9.14 12.58 -11.25
C PRO A 204 9.09 12.44 -9.73
N GLY A 205 10.20 12.70 -9.05
CA GLY A 205 10.31 12.63 -7.58
C GLY A 205 10.60 11.24 -7.01
N ALA A 206 10.70 10.20 -7.83
CA ALA A 206 11.20 8.89 -7.39
C ALA A 206 12.75 8.90 -7.31
N THR A 207 13.29 8.16 -6.34
CA THR A 207 14.74 7.92 -6.23
C THR A 207 14.95 6.41 -6.08
N VAL A 208 15.77 5.84 -6.94
CA VAL A 208 16.16 4.43 -6.89
C VAL A 208 17.57 4.34 -6.30
N VAL A 209 17.74 3.46 -5.32
CA VAL A 209 19.04 3.16 -4.72
C VAL A 209 19.38 1.73 -5.09
N ASP A 210 20.44 1.54 -5.88
CA ASP A 210 20.98 0.21 -6.14
C ASP A 210 21.72 -0.28 -4.87
N LEU A 211 21.30 -1.43 -4.37
CA LEU A 211 21.88 -2.08 -3.20
C LEU A 211 22.84 -3.22 -3.58
N THR A 212 23.13 -3.40 -4.86
CA THR A 212 24.17 -4.33 -5.29
C THR A 212 25.52 -3.85 -4.75
N PRO A 213 26.33 -4.76 -4.16
CA PRO A 213 27.65 -4.39 -3.68
C PRO A 213 28.52 -3.92 -4.84
N ASP A 214 29.18 -2.76 -4.70
CA ASP A 214 30.23 -2.30 -5.60
C ASP A 214 31.35 -3.35 -5.69
N GLY A 215 31.30 -4.22 -6.70
CA GLY A 215 32.31 -5.26 -6.91
C GLY A 215 31.82 -6.58 -7.51
N ALA A 216 30.52 -6.82 -7.69
CA ALA A 216 30.01 -8.04 -8.33
C ALA A 216 29.99 -7.97 -9.87
N GLY A 217 31.02 -7.35 -10.47
CA GLY A 217 31.20 -7.27 -11.92
C GLY A 217 32.31 -8.20 -12.41
N ASN A 218 31.93 -9.15 -13.28
CA ASN A 218 32.74 -10.07 -14.10
C ASN A 218 33.56 -11.18 -13.40
N GLY A 219 32.99 -12.38 -13.41
CA GLY A 219 33.69 -13.65 -13.55
C GLY A 219 33.05 -14.46 -14.67
#